data_AF-A0A2A7ME65-F1
#
_entry.id   AF-A0A2A7ME65-F1
#
_cell.length_a   1.000
_cell.length_b   1.000
_cell.length_c   1.000
_cell.angle_alpha   90.00
_cell.angle_beta   90.00
_cell.angle_gamma   90.00
#
_symmetry.space_group_name_H-M   'P 1'
#
loop_
_entity.id
_entity.type
_entity.pdbx_description
1 polymer ?
#
loop_
_entity_poly.entity_id
_entity_poly.type
_entity_poly.pdbx_seq_one_letter_code
_entity_poly.pdbx_strand_id
1 'polypeptide(L)' 'MIVIAINVKNLLATALLELCETQSLESMTIKQLLDKTGISRQTFYNHFIDKNDLIQYVYDTRIV' A
#
# COMPACT_ATOMS: atom_id res chain seq x y z
N MET A 1 19.68 13.03 7.47
CA MET A 1 18.63 11.99 7.35
C MET A 1 18.89 11.26 6.05
N ILE A 2 19.15 9.96 6.15
CA ILE A 2 19.69 9.09 5.11
C ILE A 2 18.58 8.74 4.12
N VAL A 3 18.83 8.88 2.82
CA VAL A 3 17.95 8.35 1.77
C VAL A 3 18.11 6.83 1.77
N ILE A 4 17.39 6.15 2.66
CA ILE A 4 17.14 4.71 2.52
C ILE A 4 16.25 4.61 1.28
N ALA A 5 16.64 3.79 0.30
CA ALA A 5 15.82 3.54 -0.87
C ALA A 5 14.42 3.12 -0.40
N ILE A 6 13.43 4.00 -0.56
CA ILE A 6 12.06 3.73 -0.13
C ILE A 6 11.55 2.62 -1.04
N ASN A 7 11.43 1.41 -0.49
CA ASN A 7 10.74 0.35 -1.19
C ASN A 7 9.24 0.66 -1.12
N VAL A 8 8.74 1.30 -2.17
CA VAL A 8 7.35 1.75 -2.28
C VAL A 8 6.37 0.60 -2.09
N LYS A 9 6.69 -0.60 -2.61
CA LYS A 9 5.85 -1.78 -2.41
C LYS A 9 5.73 -2.16 -0.93
N ASN A 10 6.84 -2.13 -0.19
CA ASN A 10 6.83 -2.40 1.24
C ASN A 10 6.11 -1.31 2.04
N LEU A 11 6.29 -0.03 1.67
CA LEU A 11 5.59 1.08 2.31
C LEU A 11 4.07 0.96 2.13
N LEU A 12 3.61 0.71 0.91
CA LEU A 12 2.19 0.53 0.59
C LEU A 12 1.62 -0.73 1.28
N ALA A 13 2.38 -1.82 1.32
CA ALA A 13 1.99 -3.05 2.03
C ALA A 13 1.79 -2.82 3.53
N THR A 14 2.75 -2.15 4.20
CA THR A 14 2.63 -1.82 5.62
C THR A 14 1.44 -0.90 5.87
N ALA A 15 1.27 0.14 5.05
CA ALA A 15 0.15 1.07 5.22
C ALA A 15 -1.22 0.41 4.99
N LEU A 16 -1.31 -0.56 4.07
CA LEU A 16 -2.53 -1.35 3.87
C LEU A 16 -2.88 -2.13 5.13
N LEU A 17 -1.92 -2.85 5.72
CA LEU A 17 -2.13 -3.64 6.93
C LEU A 17 -2.55 -2.76 8.12
N GLU A 18 -1.89 -1.63 8.33
CA GLU A 18 -2.26 -0.67 9.38
C GLU A 18 -3.69 -0.12 9.20
N LEU A 19 -4.12 0.14 7.97
CA LEU A 19 -5.50 0.56 7.72
C LEU A 19 -6.51 -0.57 7.96
N CYS A 20 -6.12 -1.83 7.74
CA CYS A 20 -6.97 -2.99 8.02
C CYS A 20 -7.27 -3.17 9.51
N GLU A 21 -6.46 -2.61 10.41
CA GLU A 21 -6.72 -2.63 11.86
C GLU A 21 -7.94 -1.78 12.25
N THR A 22 -8.30 -0.80 11.42
CA THR A 22 -9.33 0.21 11.74
C THR A 22 -10.53 0.20 10.79
N GLN A 23 -10.39 -0.39 9.60
CA GLN A 23 -11.46 -0.49 8.62
C GLN A 23 -11.31 -1.74 7.72
N SER A 24 -12.43 -2.19 7.16
CA SER A 24 -12.43 -3.34 6.24
C SER A 24 -11.71 -3.04 4.92
N LEU A 25 -11.10 -4.06 4.31
CA LEU A 25 -10.48 -3.97 2.97
C LEU A 25 -11.47 -3.49 1.91
N GLU A 26 -12.74 -3.90 1.99
CA GLU A 26 -13.78 -3.49 1.05
C GLU A 26 -13.99 -1.97 1.08
N SER A 27 -14.15 -1.41 2.28
CA SER A 27 -14.32 0.04 2.49
C SER A 27 -13.07 0.89 2.20
N MET A 28 -11.89 0.27 2.13
CA MET A 28 -10.64 0.99 1.90
C MET A 28 -10.50 1.48 0.47
N THR A 29 -10.05 2.73 0.33
CA THR A 29 -9.76 3.35 -0.96
C THR A 29 -8.26 3.56 -1.16
N ILE A 30 -7.82 3.54 -2.42
CA ILE A 30 -6.44 3.91 -2.77
C ILE A 30 -6.13 5.32 -2.27
N LYS A 31 -7.10 6.26 -2.33
CA LYS A 31 -6.90 7.63 -1.84
C LYS A 31 -6.45 7.66 -0.38
N GLN A 32 -7.13 6.94 0.52
CA GLN A 32 -6.76 6.90 1.94
C GLN A 32 -5.35 6.33 2.14
N LEU A 33 -4.97 5.32 1.35
CA LEU A 33 -3.63 4.74 1.38
C LEU A 33 -2.56 5.75 0.94
N LEU A 34 -2.83 6.52 -0.11
CA LEU A 34 -1.92 7.56 -0.60
C LEU A 34 -1.81 8.72 0.39
N ASP A 35 -2.93 9.15 0.97
CA ASP A 35 -2.96 10.19 1.99
C ASP A 35 -2.13 9.77 3.24
N LYS A 36 -2.16 8.48 3.61
CA LYS A 36 -1.39 7.92 4.72
C LYS A 36 0.11 7.80 4.42
N THR A 37 0.49 7.49 3.19
CA THR A 37 1.90 7.23 2.80
C THR A 37 2.62 8.43 2.20
N GLY A 38 1.89 9.46 1.76
CA GLY A 38 2.43 10.57 0.99
C GLY A 38 2.84 10.22 -0.45
N ILE A 39 2.51 9.01 -0.91
CA ILE A 39 2.85 8.53 -2.25
C ILE A 39 1.89 9.12 -3.28
N SER A 40 2.42 9.55 -4.42
CA SER A 40 1.59 10.04 -5.51
C SER A 40 0.80 8.91 -6.19
N ARG A 41 -0.36 9.23 -6.77
CA ARG A 41 -1.12 8.26 -7.59
C ARG A 41 -0.27 7.66 -8.71
N GLN A 42 0.53 8.47 -9.39
CA GLN A 42 1.41 8.00 -10.47
C GLN A 42 2.39 6.95 -9.95
N THR A 43 3.03 7.23 -8.81
CA THR A 43 3.96 6.28 -8.19
C THR A 43 3.27 4.99 -7.77
N PHE A 44 2.05 5.05 -7.24
CA PHE A 44 1.25 3.86 -6.97
C PHE A 44 1.03 3.02 -8.24
N TYR A 45 0.56 3.65 -9.31
CA TYR A 45 0.26 2.95 -10.57
C TYR A 45 1.50 2.46 -11.32
N ASN A 46 2.70 2.96 -10.99
CA ASN A 46 3.95 2.37 -11.46
C ASN A 46 4.27 1.01 -10.80
N HIS A 47 3.65 0.70 -9.65
CA HIS A 47 3.92 -0.50 -8.88
C HIS A 47 2.75 -1.48 -8.82
N PHE A 48 1.51 -0.97 -8.86
CA PHE A 48 0.29 -1.75 -8.74
C PHE A 48 -0.78 -1.27 -9.71
N ILE A 49 -1.52 -2.20 -10.30
CA ILE A 49 -2.61 -1.88 -11.23
C ILE A 49 -3.79 -1.24 -10.50
N ASP A 50 -4.17 -1.81 -9.36
CA ASP A 50 -5.28 -1.36 -8.53
C ASP A 50 -5.12 -1.81 -7.06
N LYS A 51 -6.18 -1.63 -6.27
CA LYS A 51 -6.22 -2.05 -4.86
C LYS A 51 -6.06 -3.57 -4.72
N ASN A 52 -6.64 -4.36 -5.62
CA ASN A 52 -6.63 -5.82 -5.53
C ASN A 52 -5.24 -6.37 -5.83
N ASP A 53 -4.53 -5.80 -6.79
CA ASP A 53 -3.13 -6.14 -7.09
C ASP A 53 -2.21 -5.89 -5.89
N LEU A 54 -2.42 -4.78 -5.16
CA LEU A 54 -1.72 -4.55 -3.89
C LEU A 54 -2.11 -5.58 -2.82
N ILE A 55 -3.40 -5.91 -2.67
CA ILE A 55 -3.87 -6.90 -1.70
C ILE A 55 -3.22 -8.26 -1.98
N GLN A 56 -3.18 -8.69 -3.24
CA GLN A 56 -2.54 -9.94 -3.65
C GLN A 56 -1.05 -9.92 -3.32
N TYR A 57 -0.34 -8.83 -3.64
CA TYR A 57 1.06 -8.68 -3.27
C TYR A 57 1.29 -8.79 -1.75
N VAL A 58 0.43 -8.17 -0.93
CA VAL A 58 0.52 -8.29 0.53
C VAL A 58 0.29 -9.72 0.99
N TYR A 59 -0.71 -10.38 0.42
CA TYR A 59 -1.01 -11.78 0.72
C TYR A 59 0.21 -12.68 0.43
N ASP A 60 0.78 -12.57 -0.77
CA ASP A 60 1.89 -13.39 -1.25
C ASP A 60 3.22 -13.12 -0.52
N THR A 61 3.38 -11.95 0.12
CA THR A 61 4.66 -11.54 0.74
C THR A 61 4.64 -11.45 2.27
N ARG A 62 3.47 -11.41 2.90
CA ARG A 62 3.32 -11.21 4.35
C ARG A 62 2.49 -12.27 5.06
N ILE A 63 1.63 -12.99 4.34
CA ILE A 63 0.64 -13.90 4.95
C ILE A 63 0.97 -15.37 4.65
N VAL A 64 1.39 -15.66 3.42
CA VAL A 64 1.90 -16.98 2.99
C VAL A 64 3.37 -17.10 3.33
#